data_AF-A0A9E2YUK5-F1
#
_entry.id   AF-A0A9E2YUK5-F1
#
_cell.length_a   1.000
_cell.length_b   1.000
_cell.length_c   1.000
_cell.angle_alpha   90.00
_cell.angle_beta   90.00
_cell.angle_gamma   90.00
#
_symmetry.space_group_name_H-M   'P 1'
#
loop_
_entity.id
_entity.type
_entity.pdbx_description
1 polymer ?
#
loop_
_entity_poly.entity_id
_entity_poly.type
_entity_poly.pdbx_seq_one_letter_code
_entity_poly.pdbx_strand_id
1 'polypeptide(L)'
;MKNLLLTLMFVTGMSTAIAQTTTTRSHNYDFPLIGLGSTETAEVDVINPATNSSSGTAASCTGTVSFLNSAGTTIGSATPFTLTAGQASPVKLPFSSSGGTAPRTLIRAVVSETVSTSGSNPPCGLQFTMSIYDTTTGATHAVLTGGGLASGPFGR
;
A
#
# COMPACT_ATOMS: atom_id res chain seq x y z
N MET A 1 33.38 62.42 -25.28
CA MET A 1 34.02 61.10 -25.15
C MET A 1 33.88 60.70 -23.68
N LYS A 2 32.76 60.20 -23.13
CA LYS A 2 31.97 58.96 -23.35
C LYS A 2 32.88 57.72 -23.50
N ASN A 3 32.89 56.68 -22.66
CA ASN A 3 32.08 56.25 -21.51
C ASN A 3 32.91 55.29 -20.61
N LEU A 4 32.68 55.38 -19.31
CA LEU A 4 33.07 54.45 -18.25
C LEU A 4 32.09 53.26 -18.22
N LEU A 5 32.55 52.01 -18.18
CA LEU A 5 31.71 50.79 -18.03
C LEU A 5 32.54 49.71 -17.31
N LEU A 6 32.54 49.66 -15.97
CA LEU A 6 31.70 48.85 -15.07
C LEU A 6 31.88 47.32 -15.22
N THR A 7 32.80 46.75 -14.43
CA THR A 7 33.02 45.30 -14.28
C THR A 7 32.04 44.72 -13.26
N LEU A 8 31.16 43.82 -13.70
CA LEU A 8 30.16 43.14 -12.87
C LEU A 8 30.77 41.88 -12.23
N MET A 9 30.84 41.80 -10.90
CA MET A 9 31.16 40.56 -10.17
C MET A 9 29.92 39.67 -10.09
N PHE A 10 30.01 38.44 -10.61
CA PHE A 10 29.01 37.38 -10.40
C PHE A 10 29.31 36.66 -9.08
N VAL A 11 28.45 36.87 -8.07
CA VAL A 11 28.43 36.07 -6.83
C VAL A 11 27.53 34.85 -7.07
N THR A 12 28.12 33.67 -7.20
CA THR A 12 27.39 32.41 -7.25
C THR A 12 27.00 31.98 -5.84
N GLY A 13 25.73 32.19 -5.46
CA GLY A 13 25.16 31.66 -4.23
C GLY A 13 24.99 30.15 -4.32
N MET A 14 25.64 29.41 -3.43
CA MET A 14 25.40 27.98 -3.24
C MET A 14 24.10 27.79 -2.46
N SER A 15 23.03 27.38 -3.15
CA SER A 15 21.79 26.93 -2.49
C SER A 15 22.04 25.55 -1.88
N THR A 16 22.08 25.48 -0.55
CA THR A 16 22.06 24.21 0.18
C THR A 16 20.63 23.66 0.17
N ALA A 17 20.39 22.59 -0.59
CA ALA A 17 19.15 21.85 -0.51
C ALA A 17 19.13 21.05 0.81
N ILE A 18 18.27 21.44 1.74
CA ILE A 18 17.97 20.64 2.94
C ILE A 18 17.05 19.51 2.48
N ALA A 19 17.60 18.31 2.27
CA ALA A 19 16.80 17.12 2.06
C ALA A 19 16.17 16.74 3.42
N GLN A 20 14.88 17.05 3.60
CA GLN A 20 14.14 16.61 4.78
C GLN A 20 13.84 15.11 4.65
N THR A 21 14.52 14.30 5.44
CA THR A 21 14.28 12.86 5.54
C THR A 21 12.98 12.61 6.28
N THR A 22 11.90 12.35 5.55
CA THR A 22 10.69 11.77 6.14
C THR A 22 10.99 10.31 6.49
N THR A 23 10.97 10.00 7.78
CA THR A 23 11.11 8.62 8.24
C THR A 23 9.73 7.95 8.20
N THR A 24 9.67 6.71 7.73
CA THR A 24 8.43 5.92 7.66
C THR A 24 8.60 4.57 8.36
N ARG A 25 7.53 4.07 8.95
CA ARG A 25 7.42 2.73 9.54
C ARG A 25 6.38 1.93 8.78
N SER A 26 6.65 0.63 8.58
CA SER A 26 5.68 -0.30 8.02
C SER A 26 4.97 -1.08 9.13
N HIS A 27 3.65 -1.20 9.04
CA HIS A 27 2.84 -2.12 9.82
C HIS A 27 2.34 -3.23 8.91
N ASN A 28 2.76 -4.47 9.17
CA ASN A 28 2.46 -5.60 8.31
C ASN A 28 1.40 -6.50 8.95
N TYR A 29 0.50 -7.00 8.11
CA TYR A 29 -0.42 -8.07 8.43
C TYR A 29 -0.24 -9.21 7.44
N ASP A 30 0.01 -10.40 7.97
CA ASP A 30 0.16 -11.64 7.22
C ASP A 30 -1.14 -12.45 7.31
N PHE A 31 -1.78 -12.73 6.18
CA PHE A 31 -2.88 -13.69 6.14
C PHE A 31 -2.38 -15.12 6.38
N PRO A 32 -3.20 -16.07 6.83
CA PRO A 32 -2.79 -17.47 6.83
C PRO A 32 -2.46 -17.97 5.41
N LEU A 33 -1.63 -19.03 5.29
CA LEU A 33 -1.46 -19.69 3.99
C LEU A 33 -2.79 -20.30 3.55
N ILE A 34 -3.11 -20.14 2.26
CA ILE A 34 -4.29 -20.70 1.63
C ILE A 34 -3.92 -21.28 0.27
N GLY A 35 -4.66 -22.29 -0.16
CA GLY A 35 -4.48 -22.86 -1.48
C GLY A 35 -5.28 -22.08 -2.53
N LEU A 36 -4.62 -21.77 -3.64
CA LEU A 36 -5.20 -21.20 -4.85
C LEU A 36 -5.25 -22.28 -5.92
N GLY A 37 -6.44 -22.64 -6.38
CA GLY A 37 -6.72 -23.58 -7.45
C GLY A 37 -6.52 -22.98 -8.84
N SER A 38 -6.36 -23.84 -9.85
CA SER A 38 -5.98 -23.43 -11.21
C SER A 38 -6.96 -22.49 -11.92
N THR A 39 -8.23 -22.48 -11.51
CA THR A 39 -9.28 -21.60 -12.06
C THR A 39 -9.58 -20.40 -11.17
N GLU A 40 -8.89 -20.29 -10.04
CA GLU A 40 -9.23 -19.34 -9.00
C GLU A 40 -8.38 -18.06 -9.07
N THR A 41 -8.95 -16.99 -8.54
CA THR A 41 -8.26 -15.73 -8.27
C THR A 41 -8.32 -15.46 -6.78
N ALA A 42 -7.17 -15.15 -6.18
CA ALA A 42 -7.11 -14.56 -4.85
C ALA A 42 -7.27 -13.05 -4.96
N GLU A 43 -8.05 -12.45 -4.08
CA GLU A 43 -8.28 -11.02 -4.07
C GLU A 43 -8.20 -10.50 -2.64
N VAL A 44 -7.42 -9.44 -2.46
CA VAL A 44 -7.33 -8.71 -1.19
C VAL A 44 -8.01 -7.37 -1.41
N ASP A 45 -9.10 -7.16 -0.68
CA ASP A 45 -9.76 -5.87 -0.62
C ASP A 45 -9.16 -5.08 0.53
N VAL A 46 -8.63 -3.89 0.24
CA VAL A 46 -8.22 -2.91 1.24
C VAL A 46 -9.20 -1.74 1.22
N ILE A 47 -9.62 -1.26 2.39
CA ILE A 47 -10.55 -0.13 2.53
C ILE A 47 -10.06 0.85 3.59
N ASN A 48 -10.26 2.14 3.36
CA ASN A 48 -10.12 3.19 4.35
C ASN A 48 -11.51 3.67 4.83
N PRO A 49 -12.10 3.09 5.88
CA PRO A 49 -13.38 3.51 6.44
C PRO A 49 -13.28 4.82 7.24
N ALA A 50 -12.09 5.42 7.39
CA ALA A 50 -11.95 6.67 8.12
C ALA A 50 -12.69 7.81 7.39
N THR A 51 -13.31 8.69 8.17
CA THR A 51 -13.96 9.91 7.68
C THR A 51 -12.99 11.08 7.69
N ASN A 52 -13.15 12.01 6.75
CA ASN A 52 -12.42 13.27 6.82
C ASN A 52 -12.80 14.04 8.09
N SER A 53 -11.80 14.66 8.73
CA SER A 53 -12.05 15.63 9.79
C SER A 53 -12.73 16.87 9.21
N SER A 54 -13.73 17.42 9.90
CA SER A 54 -14.40 18.67 9.50
C SER A 54 -13.52 19.91 9.62
N SER A 55 -12.36 19.83 10.28
CA SER A 55 -11.47 20.97 10.54
C SER A 55 -9.98 20.62 10.47
N GLY A 56 -9.61 19.50 9.86
CA GLY A 56 -8.24 18.96 9.93
C GLY A 56 -7.79 18.24 8.68
N THR A 57 -6.70 17.47 8.80
CA THR A 57 -6.11 16.70 7.70
C THR A 57 -7.10 15.67 7.15
N ALA A 58 -7.20 15.58 5.82
CA ALA A 58 -7.99 14.57 5.13
C ALA A 58 -7.48 13.16 5.45
N ALA A 59 -8.40 12.18 5.55
CA ALA A 59 -8.05 10.80 5.82
C ALA A 59 -7.33 10.18 4.61
N SER A 60 -6.25 9.45 4.86
CA SER A 60 -5.44 8.83 3.82
C SER A 60 -4.69 7.63 4.38
N CYS A 61 -4.84 6.47 3.73
CA CYS A 61 -4.04 5.28 3.99
C CYS A 61 -3.14 5.01 2.80
N THR A 62 -1.85 4.82 3.04
CA THR A 62 -0.89 4.40 2.01
C THR A 62 -0.24 3.10 2.40
N GLY A 63 0.11 2.29 1.42
CA GLY A 63 0.67 0.97 1.70
C GLY A 63 0.84 0.11 0.48
N THR A 64 1.04 -1.18 0.71
CA THR A 64 1.19 -2.19 -0.34
C THR A 64 0.45 -3.47 0.01
N VAL A 65 0.02 -4.19 -1.02
CA VAL A 65 -0.40 -5.59 -0.93
C VAL A 65 0.61 -6.42 -1.72
N SER A 66 1.13 -7.48 -1.10
CA SER A 66 2.02 -8.43 -1.77
C SER A 66 1.51 -9.86 -1.57
N PHE A 67 1.79 -10.72 -2.55
CA PHE A 67 1.52 -12.14 -2.44
C PHE A 67 2.84 -12.89 -2.35
N LEU A 68 2.90 -13.91 -1.51
CA LEU A 68 4.06 -14.75 -1.29
C LEU A 68 3.69 -16.20 -1.55
N ASN A 69 4.65 -16.97 -2.07
CA ASN A 69 4.52 -18.42 -2.19
C ASN A 69 4.81 -19.12 -0.85
N SER A 70 4.71 -20.45 -0.82
CA SER A 70 5.00 -21.26 0.38
C SER A 70 6.43 -21.15 0.90
N ALA A 71 7.39 -20.73 0.06
CA ALA A 71 8.77 -20.47 0.45
C ALA A 71 8.99 -19.05 0.99
N GLY A 72 7.93 -18.23 1.07
CA GLY A 72 8.03 -16.83 1.50
C GLY A 72 8.61 -15.89 0.44
N THR A 73 8.71 -16.33 -0.82
CA THR A 73 9.16 -15.47 -1.92
C THR A 73 7.98 -14.69 -2.49
N THR A 74 8.15 -13.40 -2.73
CA THR A 74 7.14 -12.56 -3.37
C THR A 74 6.83 -13.05 -4.78
N ILE A 75 5.54 -13.19 -5.07
CA ILE A 75 4.98 -13.52 -6.37
C ILE A 75 4.74 -12.21 -7.10
N GLY A 76 5.45 -11.98 -8.21
CA GLY A 76 5.37 -10.73 -8.96
C GLY A 76 5.89 -9.54 -8.15
N SER A 77 5.24 -8.38 -8.31
CA SER A 77 5.55 -7.15 -7.58
C SER A 77 4.47 -6.79 -6.56
N ALA A 78 4.87 -6.18 -5.45
CA ALA A 78 3.92 -5.59 -4.50
C ALA A 78 3.10 -4.49 -5.19
N THR A 79 1.79 -4.48 -4.95
CA THR A 79 0.87 -3.49 -5.52
C THR A 79 0.67 -2.36 -4.51
N PRO A 80 1.10 -1.12 -4.80
CA PRO A 80 0.89 0.00 -3.91
C PRO A 80 -0.58 0.47 -3.93
N PHE A 81 -1.04 1.03 -2.82
CA PHE A 81 -2.33 1.70 -2.71
C PHE A 81 -2.20 3.05 -1.99
N THR A 82 -3.11 3.96 -2.36
CA THR A 82 -3.39 5.20 -1.64
C THR A 82 -4.91 5.35 -1.59
N LEU A 83 -5.50 5.27 -0.40
CA LEU A 83 -6.95 5.29 -0.20
C LEU A 83 -7.35 6.54 0.58
N THR A 84 -8.16 7.40 -0.04
CA THR A 84 -8.81 8.51 0.69
C THR A 84 -10.02 7.99 1.49
N ALA A 85 -10.65 8.87 2.27
CA ALA A 85 -11.85 8.55 3.04
C ALA A 85 -12.90 7.75 2.23
N GLY A 86 -13.32 6.61 2.76
CA GLY A 86 -14.34 5.73 2.19
C GLY A 86 -13.92 4.94 0.95
N GLN A 87 -12.68 5.06 0.47
CA GLN A 87 -12.24 4.33 -0.72
C GLN A 87 -11.79 2.91 -0.39
N ALA A 88 -12.02 2.02 -1.35
CA ALA A 88 -11.49 0.66 -1.36
C ALA A 88 -10.71 0.39 -2.65
N SER A 89 -9.75 -0.52 -2.57
CA SER A 89 -9.00 -1.03 -3.72
C SER A 89 -8.87 -2.54 -3.64
N PRO A 90 -9.32 -3.29 -4.67
CA PRO A 90 -9.04 -4.71 -4.79
C PRO A 90 -7.65 -4.94 -5.39
N VAL A 91 -6.93 -5.93 -4.87
CA VAL A 91 -5.66 -6.40 -5.43
C VAL A 91 -5.76 -7.89 -5.71
N LYS A 92 -5.57 -8.27 -6.97
CA LYS A 92 -5.88 -9.62 -7.46
C LYS A 92 -4.60 -10.38 -7.82
N LEU A 93 -4.59 -11.68 -7.50
CA LEU A 93 -3.62 -12.66 -7.97
C LEU A 93 -4.38 -13.81 -8.66
N PRO A 94 -4.51 -13.79 -9.99
CA PRO A 94 -5.01 -14.94 -10.72
C PRO A 94 -3.99 -16.09 -10.63
N PHE A 95 -4.48 -17.33 -10.66
CA PHE A 95 -3.62 -18.51 -10.57
C PHE A 95 -2.46 -18.51 -11.58
N SER A 96 -2.70 -18.05 -12.82
CA SER A 96 -1.68 -17.97 -13.87
C SER A 96 -0.47 -17.11 -13.48
N SER A 97 -0.65 -16.13 -12.60
CA SER A 97 0.40 -15.24 -12.11
C SER A 97 1.11 -15.77 -10.87
N SER A 98 0.61 -16.85 -10.27
CA SER A 98 1.17 -17.44 -9.05
C SER A 98 2.49 -18.20 -9.25
N GLY A 99 2.81 -18.54 -10.51
CA GLY A 99 3.92 -19.44 -10.84
C GLY A 99 3.68 -20.90 -10.46
N GLY A 100 2.48 -21.25 -9.98
CA GLY A 100 2.10 -22.62 -9.69
C GLY A 100 1.91 -23.45 -10.96
N THR A 101 2.47 -24.66 -10.97
CA THR A 101 2.32 -25.64 -12.08
C THR A 101 1.39 -26.81 -11.74
N ALA A 102 1.08 -26.99 -10.46
CA ALA A 102 0.13 -28.00 -9.97
C ALA A 102 -1.31 -27.48 -10.02
N PRO A 103 -2.35 -28.33 -9.96
CA PRO A 103 -3.75 -27.90 -9.91
C PRO A 103 -4.09 -26.95 -8.74
N ARG A 104 -3.21 -26.90 -7.73
CA ARG A 104 -3.30 -26.04 -6.56
C ARG A 104 -1.91 -25.60 -6.12
N THR A 105 -1.76 -24.34 -5.77
CA THR A 105 -0.54 -23.80 -5.16
C THR A 105 -0.85 -23.12 -3.83
N LEU A 106 0.10 -23.06 -2.90
CA LEU A 106 -0.08 -22.36 -1.64
C LEU A 106 0.43 -20.92 -1.75
N ILE A 107 -0.40 -19.97 -1.36
CA ILE A 107 -0.08 -18.55 -1.32
C ILE A 107 -0.38 -17.97 0.07
N ARG A 108 0.18 -16.80 0.35
CA ARG A 108 -0.23 -15.92 1.44
C ARG A 108 -0.20 -14.48 0.93
N ALA A 109 -1.19 -13.68 1.32
CA ALA A 109 -1.14 -12.23 1.13
C ALA A 109 -0.54 -11.52 2.35
N VAL A 110 0.15 -10.41 2.11
CA VAL A 110 0.66 -9.51 3.13
C VAL A 110 0.21 -8.09 2.80
N VAL A 111 -0.48 -7.47 3.75
CA VAL A 111 -0.88 -6.06 3.67
C VAL A 111 0.08 -5.26 4.53
N SER A 112 0.69 -4.22 3.96
CA SER A 112 1.61 -3.32 4.65
C SER A 112 1.03 -1.92 4.62
N GLU A 113 0.79 -1.32 5.77
CA GLU A 113 0.48 0.11 5.91
C GLU A 113 1.78 0.88 6.13
N THR A 114 1.95 1.96 5.38
CA THR A 114 3.07 2.89 5.56
C THR A 114 2.62 4.06 6.42
N VAL A 115 3.26 4.22 7.58
CA VAL A 115 2.97 5.31 8.52
C VAL A 115 4.18 6.23 8.61
N SER A 116 3.98 7.55 8.53
CA SER A 116 5.09 8.48 8.76
C SER A 116 5.43 8.53 10.24
N THR A 117 6.72 8.47 10.57
CA THR A 117 7.19 8.63 11.96
C THR A 117 7.61 10.06 12.27
N SER A 118 7.48 10.96 11.31
CA SER A 118 7.77 12.39 11.45
C SER A 118 6.54 13.22 11.08
N GLY A 119 6.00 13.99 12.01
CA GLY A 119 4.85 14.87 11.80
C GLY A 119 3.50 14.30 12.22
N SER A 120 2.41 14.98 11.84
CA SER A 120 1.03 14.52 12.07
C SER A 120 0.63 13.52 10.99
N ASN A 121 0.25 12.30 11.40
CA ASN A 121 -0.30 11.31 10.47
C ASN A 121 -1.77 11.64 10.15
N PRO A 122 -2.17 11.59 8.86
CA PRO A 122 -3.58 11.65 8.51
C PRO A 122 -4.32 10.48 9.18
N PRO A 123 -5.61 10.65 9.51
CA PRO A 123 -6.42 9.51 9.94
C PRO A 123 -6.41 8.40 8.88
N CYS A 124 -6.08 7.20 9.31
CA CYS A 124 -6.15 5.99 8.51
C CYS A 124 -6.76 4.87 9.36
N GLY A 125 -7.82 4.24 8.84
CA GLY A 125 -8.49 3.12 9.49
C GLY A 125 -8.42 1.84 8.66
N LEU A 126 -7.29 1.58 7.99
CA LEU A 126 -7.12 0.52 7.01
C LEU A 126 -7.72 -0.82 7.48
N GLN A 127 -8.74 -1.29 6.78
CA GLN A 127 -9.31 -2.63 6.96
C GLN A 127 -9.05 -3.45 5.71
N PHE A 128 -8.99 -4.76 5.86
CA PHE A 128 -8.76 -5.64 4.73
C PHE A 128 -9.38 -7.02 4.91
N THR A 129 -9.72 -7.64 3.78
CA THR A 129 -10.23 -9.00 3.67
C THR A 129 -9.56 -9.69 2.50
N MET A 130 -9.37 -11.00 2.59
CA MET A 130 -8.89 -11.80 1.48
C MET A 130 -9.97 -12.80 1.07
N SER A 131 -10.22 -12.93 -0.23
CA SER A 131 -11.14 -13.92 -0.78
C SER A 131 -10.46 -14.75 -1.86
N ILE A 132 -11.02 -15.93 -2.10
CA ILE A 132 -10.72 -16.74 -3.28
C ILE A 132 -12.04 -17.00 -3.98
N TYR A 133 -12.06 -16.75 -5.28
CA TYR A 133 -13.21 -17.02 -6.13
C TYR A 133 -12.79 -17.71 -7.42
N ASP A 134 -13.70 -18.51 -7.97
CA ASP A 134 -13.54 -19.05 -9.31
C ASP A 134 -13.67 -17.93 -10.34
N THR A 135 -12.65 -17.80 -11.19
CA THR A 135 -12.52 -16.66 -12.12
C THR A 135 -13.57 -16.71 -13.24
N THR A 136 -14.09 -17.90 -13.56
CA THR A 136 -15.04 -18.09 -14.66
C THR A 136 -16.47 -17.79 -14.21
N THR A 137 -16.83 -18.25 -13.02
CA THR A 137 -18.20 -18.16 -12.48
C THR A 137 -18.39 -16.98 -11.54
N GLY A 138 -17.31 -16.42 -10.99
CA GLY A 138 -17.36 -15.42 -9.93
C GLY A 138 -17.76 -15.98 -8.56
N ALA A 139 -17.90 -17.29 -8.42
CA ALA A 139 -18.31 -17.91 -7.16
C ALA A 139 -17.19 -17.81 -6.12
N THR A 140 -17.47 -17.17 -4.98
CA THR A 140 -16.55 -17.12 -3.85
C THR A 140 -16.48 -18.48 -3.14
N HIS A 141 -15.29 -19.05 -3.04
CA HIS A 141 -15.04 -20.33 -2.39
C HIS A 141 -14.48 -20.19 -0.99
N ALA A 142 -13.72 -19.12 -0.72
CA ALA A 142 -13.16 -18.85 0.59
C ALA A 142 -13.13 -17.35 0.87
N VAL A 143 -13.35 -17.00 2.13
CA VAL A 143 -13.13 -15.65 2.66
C VAL A 143 -12.34 -15.80 3.96
N LEU A 144 -11.21 -15.10 4.03
CA LEU A 144 -10.41 -14.93 5.22
C LEU A 144 -10.64 -13.51 5.72
N THR A 145 -11.26 -13.41 6.90
CA THR A 145 -11.36 -12.14 7.60
C THR A 145 -9.95 -11.69 7.94
N GLY A 146 -9.58 -10.48 7.49
CA GLY A 146 -8.32 -9.87 7.86
C GLY A 146 -8.42 -9.17 9.21
N GLY A 147 -7.71 -8.06 9.33
CA GLY A 147 -7.68 -7.21 10.49
C GLY A 147 -7.93 -5.76 10.12
N GLY A 148 -7.72 -4.88 11.11
CA GLY A 148 -7.65 -3.45 10.91
C GLY A 148 -6.31 -2.93 11.43
N LEU A 149 -5.70 -2.03 10.67
CA LEU A 149 -4.61 -1.19 11.14
C LEU A 149 -5.16 0.24 11.25
N ALA A 150 -4.93 0.88 12.39
CA ALA A 150 -5.39 2.24 12.63
C ALA A 150 -4.20 3.12 12.98
N SER A 151 -4.03 4.21 12.24
CA SER A 151 -3.02 5.22 12.48
C SER A 151 -3.64 6.63 12.44
N GLY A 152 -3.23 7.51 13.36
CA GLY A 152 -3.80 8.85 13.52
C GLY A 152 -3.60 9.41 14.93
N PRO A 153 -3.91 10.70 15.18
CA PRO A 153 -3.66 11.38 16.47
C PRO A 153 -4.44 10.78 17.66
N PHE A 154 -5.40 9.89 17.41
CA PHE A 154 -6.15 9.14 18.42
C PHE A 154 -6.02 7.62 18.22
N GLY A 155 -4.94 7.14 17.62
CA GLY A 155 -4.65 5.71 17.51
C GLY A 155 -4.72 5.06 18.90
N ARG A 156 -5.52 3.99 19.02
CA ARG A 156 -5.71 3.22 20.25
C ARG A 156 -4.41 2.63 20.77
#